data_AF-A0A536L8U4-F1
#
_entry.id   AF-A0A536L8U4-F1
#
_cell.length_a   1.000
_cell.length_b   1.000
_cell.length_c   1.000
_cell.angle_alpha   90.00
_cell.angle_beta   90.00
_cell.angle_gamma   90.00
#
_symmetry.space_group_name_H-M   'P 1'
#
loop_
_entity.id
_entity.type
_entity.pdbx_description
1 polymer ?
#
loop_
_entity_poly.entity_id
_entity_poly.type
_entity_poly.pdbx_seq_one_letter_code
_entity_poly.pdbx_strand_id
1 'polypeptide(L)'
;MKRLIATVAALGSVFLMALPAQAQGAGAISVTQTFHNAVQTFAPPDPNAVQPCTGVPGTLTITFNGVAHFTVLTSGVGAGTGWATFTATGTFAFAGSDGVNFSGRFTAWDGENFNLQNSAATAILVIHGTGTDGSSLTFRDVAHFSVSASGMTVSFDKPTCG
;
A
#
# COMPACT_ATOMS: atom_id res chain seq x y z
N MET A 1 4.93 -26.40 0.36
CA MET A 1 4.99 -25.06 0.99
C MET A 1 4.81 -24.04 -0.12
N LYS A 2 3.54 -23.72 -0.45
CA LYS A 2 3.18 -22.79 -1.52
C LYS A 2 3.59 -21.40 -1.07
N ARG A 3 4.43 -20.74 -1.86
CA ARG A 3 4.86 -19.37 -1.67
C ARG A 3 3.61 -18.50 -1.53
N LEU A 4 3.32 -18.07 -0.30
CA LEU A 4 2.49 -16.90 -0.04
C LEU A 4 3.25 -15.76 -0.69
N ILE A 5 2.95 -15.47 -1.95
CA ILE A 5 3.41 -14.27 -2.62
C ILE A 5 2.68 -13.15 -1.87
N ALA A 6 3.33 -12.68 -0.81
CA ALA A 6 2.92 -11.52 -0.07
C ALA A 6 3.25 -10.30 -0.91
N THR A 7 2.48 -10.06 -1.97
CA THR A 7 2.41 -8.73 -2.57
C THR A 7 1.34 -7.96 -1.82
N VAL A 8 1.44 -7.93 -0.48
CA VAL A 8 0.77 -6.87 0.27
C VAL A 8 1.58 -5.63 -0.08
N ALA A 9 1.16 -4.92 -1.13
CA ALA A 9 1.58 -3.55 -1.38
C ALA A 9 0.95 -2.65 -0.31
N ALA A 10 1.24 -2.94 0.96
CA ALA A 10 1.21 -1.94 2.01
C ALA A 10 2.37 -1.03 1.66
N LEU A 11 2.08 0.03 0.91
CA LEU A 11 2.94 1.21 0.89
C LEU A 11 2.91 1.73 2.33
N GLY A 12 3.77 1.14 3.17
CA GLY A 12 3.85 1.42 4.59
C GLY A 12 3.89 2.92 4.75
N SER A 13 2.84 3.47 5.34
CA SER A 13 2.70 4.90 5.53
C SER A 13 3.74 5.33 6.55
N VAL A 14 4.94 5.67 6.09
CA VAL A 14 5.95 6.32 6.94
C VAL A 14 5.42 7.71 7.24
N PHE A 15 4.70 7.82 8.36
CA PHE A 15 4.22 9.09 8.87
C PHE A 15 5.42 9.91 9.34
N LEU A 16 5.81 10.91 8.56
CA LEU A 16 6.65 12.00 9.07
C LEU A 16 5.79 12.80 10.04
N MET A 17 6.27 12.98 11.27
CA MET A 17 5.52 13.60 12.36
C MET A 17 5.10 15.05 12.02
N ALA A 18 3.92 15.21 11.42
CA ALA A 18 3.24 16.49 11.32
C ALA A 18 2.51 16.81 12.64
N LEU A 19 2.32 18.09 12.93
CA LEU A 19 1.66 18.52 14.16
C LEU A 19 0.19 18.04 14.16
N PRO A 20 -0.25 17.29 15.19
CA PRO A 20 -1.61 16.78 15.24
C PRO A 20 -2.62 17.90 15.44
N ALA A 21 -3.73 17.85 14.71
CA ALA A 21 -4.91 18.63 15.03
C ALA A 21 -5.74 17.89 16.09
N GLN A 22 -6.15 18.58 17.16
CA GLN A 22 -7.00 18.03 18.21
C GLN A 22 -8.44 18.53 18.04
N ALA A 23 -9.40 17.61 17.95
CA ALA A 23 -10.81 17.95 18.08
C ALA A 23 -11.22 17.84 19.56
N GLN A 24 -11.94 18.83 20.10
CA GLN A 24 -12.43 18.85 21.50
C GLN A 24 -13.49 17.75 21.85
N GLY A 25 -13.56 16.65 21.11
CA GLY A 25 -14.39 15.47 21.41
C GLY A 25 -13.56 14.19 21.47
N ALA A 26 -13.76 13.37 22.52
CA ALA A 26 -13.09 12.07 22.78
C ALA A 26 -11.54 12.02 22.68
N GLY A 27 -10.85 13.17 22.63
CA GLY A 27 -9.40 13.21 22.43
C GLY A 27 -8.95 12.58 21.10
N ALA A 28 -9.71 12.79 20.03
CA ALA A 28 -9.30 12.37 18.69
C ALA A 28 -8.08 13.20 18.23
N ILE A 29 -7.04 12.50 17.77
CA ILE A 29 -5.85 13.07 17.18
C ILE A 29 -5.81 12.67 15.72
N SER A 30 -5.74 13.65 14.82
CA SER A 30 -5.65 13.43 13.38
C SER A 30 -4.37 14.03 12.80
N VAL A 31 -3.75 13.30 11.87
CA VAL A 31 -2.58 13.74 11.12
C VAL A 31 -2.82 13.47 9.65
N THR A 32 -2.55 14.47 8.81
CA THR A 32 -2.54 14.34 7.34
C THR A 32 -1.14 14.62 6.85
N GLN A 33 -0.61 13.73 6.01
CA GLN A 33 0.65 13.93 5.32
C GLN A 33 0.41 13.94 3.81
N THR A 34 0.90 14.98 3.14
CA THR A 34 0.92 15.04 1.68
C THR A 34 2.32 14.73 1.17
N PHE A 35 2.39 13.99 0.07
CA PHE A 35 3.60 13.61 -0.62
C PHE A 35 3.61 14.30 -1.98
N HIS A 36 4.70 14.99 -2.29
CA HIS A 36 4.88 15.67 -3.57
C HIS A 36 6.15 15.18 -4.24
N ASN A 37 6.00 14.55 -5.41
CA ASN A 37 7.11 13.94 -6.17
C ASN A 37 8.03 13.07 -5.28
N ALA A 38 7.43 12.35 -4.32
CA ALA A 38 8.17 11.46 -3.45
C ALA A 38 8.73 10.29 -4.26
N VAL A 39 9.98 9.91 -3.97
CA VAL A 39 10.67 8.81 -4.65
C VAL A 39 10.93 7.69 -3.67
N GLN A 40 10.62 6.46 -4.07
CA GLN A 40 10.96 5.25 -3.33
C GLN A 40 11.61 4.24 -4.27
N THR A 41 12.60 3.51 -3.77
CA THR A 41 13.29 2.45 -4.51
C THR A 41 13.29 1.17 -3.69
N PHE A 42 12.87 0.08 -4.32
CA PHE A 42 12.88 -1.27 -3.79
C PHE A 42 13.87 -2.10 -4.61
N ALA A 43 14.78 -2.79 -3.93
CA ALA A 43 15.76 -3.67 -4.56
C ALA A 43 15.69 -5.06 -3.91
N PRO A 44 16.03 -6.14 -4.63
CA PRO A 44 16.07 -7.47 -4.04
C PRO A 44 16.94 -7.49 -2.77
N PRO A 45 16.52 -8.17 -1.69
CA PRO A 45 15.44 -9.16 -1.63
C PRO A 45 14.07 -8.61 -1.22
N ASP A 46 13.79 -7.31 -1.37
CA ASP A 46 12.49 -6.73 -1.04
C ASP A 46 11.34 -7.44 -1.79
N PRO A 47 10.21 -7.76 -1.13
CA PRO A 47 9.09 -8.45 -1.78
C PRO A 47 8.43 -7.63 -2.91
N ASN A 48 8.58 -6.30 -2.92
CA ASN A 48 8.11 -5.43 -3.99
C ASN A 48 9.10 -5.31 -5.16
N ALA A 49 10.31 -5.84 -5.00
CA ALA A 49 11.37 -5.84 -6.01
C ALA A 49 11.22 -7.01 -7.00
N VAL A 50 10.00 -7.25 -7.46
CA VAL A 50 9.63 -8.34 -8.38
C VAL A 50 8.53 -7.88 -9.34
N GLN A 51 8.63 -8.28 -10.61
CA GLN A 51 7.59 -8.02 -11.60
C GLN A 51 6.37 -8.88 -11.28
N PRO A 52 5.20 -8.30 -10.98
CA PRO A 52 4.10 -9.03 -10.33
C PRO A 52 3.48 -10.13 -11.21
N CYS A 53 3.63 -10.06 -12.54
CA CYS A 53 3.04 -11.01 -13.48
C CYS A 53 3.98 -12.13 -13.90
N THR A 54 5.31 -11.92 -13.91
CA THR A 54 6.28 -12.94 -14.30
C THR A 54 7.07 -13.50 -13.12
N GLY A 55 7.10 -12.81 -11.98
CA GLY A 55 7.94 -13.18 -10.84
C GLY A 55 9.43 -12.89 -11.07
N VAL A 56 9.79 -12.17 -12.13
CA VAL A 56 11.18 -11.77 -12.42
C VAL A 56 11.62 -10.75 -11.37
N PRO A 57 12.70 -10.98 -10.61
CA PRO A 57 13.21 -10.01 -9.66
C PRO A 57 13.88 -8.84 -10.39
N GLY A 58 13.90 -7.68 -9.75
CA GLY A 58 14.49 -6.47 -10.33
C GLY A 58 14.40 -5.27 -9.39
N THR A 59 14.92 -4.13 -9.81
CA THR A 59 14.85 -2.91 -9.01
C THR A 59 13.64 -2.09 -9.43
N LEU A 60 12.73 -1.81 -8.49
CA LEU A 60 11.57 -0.95 -8.69
C LEU A 60 11.85 0.44 -8.13
N THR A 61 11.73 1.48 -8.96
CA THR A 61 11.70 2.88 -8.52
C THR A 61 10.34 3.47 -8.84
N ILE A 62 9.71 4.10 -7.85
CA ILE A 62 8.45 4.83 -8.03
C ILE A 62 8.64 6.31 -7.72
N THR A 63 7.90 7.15 -8.44
CA THR A 63 7.76 8.58 -8.15
C THR A 63 6.28 8.90 -8.05
N PHE A 64 5.82 9.47 -6.94
CA PHE A 64 4.39 9.65 -6.70
C PHE A 64 4.01 10.93 -5.98
N ASN A 65 2.76 11.31 -6.18
CA ASN A 65 2.04 12.23 -5.32
C ASN A 65 1.00 11.42 -4.54
N GLY A 66 0.82 11.74 -3.27
CA GLY A 66 -0.12 11.00 -2.44
C GLY A 66 -0.54 11.75 -1.19
N VAL A 67 -1.54 11.20 -0.51
CA VAL A 67 -2.04 11.70 0.76
C VAL A 67 -2.22 10.51 1.68
N ALA A 68 -1.61 10.58 2.86
CA ALA A 68 -1.91 9.71 3.99
C ALA A 68 -2.73 10.51 5.00
N HIS A 69 -3.77 9.90 5.55
CA HIS A 69 -4.53 10.44 6.67
C HIS A 69 -4.65 9.38 7.74
N PHE A 70 -4.43 9.77 9.00
CA PHE A 70 -4.52 8.89 10.15
C PHE A 70 -5.27 9.61 11.26
N THR A 71 -6.16 8.91 11.93
CA THR A 71 -6.81 9.39 13.15
C THR A 71 -6.84 8.30 14.20
N VAL A 72 -6.65 8.68 15.46
CA VAL A 72 -6.75 7.79 16.62
C VAL A 72 -7.48 8.48 17.76
N LEU A 73 -8.34 7.73 18.46
CA LEU A 73 -8.93 8.14 19.73
C LEU A 73 -7.94 7.86 20.86
N THR A 74 -7.49 8.90 21.55
CA THR A 74 -6.45 8.77 22.58
C THR A 74 -6.97 8.76 24.01
N SER A 75 -8.23 9.10 24.23
CA SER A 75 -8.84 9.13 25.57
C SER A 75 -10.34 8.83 25.53
N GLY A 76 -10.95 8.64 26.69
CA GLY A 76 -12.39 8.35 26.80
C GLY A 76 -12.79 6.96 26.29
N VAL A 77 -14.10 6.76 26.15
CA VAL A 77 -14.65 5.51 25.62
C VAL A 77 -14.23 5.36 24.15
N GLY A 78 -13.61 4.23 23.82
CA GLY A 78 -13.11 3.96 22.47
C GLY A 78 -11.62 4.30 22.26
N ALA A 79 -10.90 4.74 23.30
CA ALA A 79 -9.45 4.92 23.23
C ALA A 79 -8.74 3.67 22.67
N GLY A 80 -7.82 3.87 21.73
CA GLY A 80 -7.19 2.80 20.97
C GLY A 80 -7.92 2.41 19.67
N THR A 81 -9.03 3.07 19.34
CA THR A 81 -9.68 2.98 18.03
C THR A 81 -9.01 3.96 17.06
N GLY A 82 -8.72 3.52 15.85
CA GLY A 82 -8.13 4.37 14.83
C GLY A 82 -8.48 3.94 13.41
N TRP A 83 -8.16 4.81 12.47
CA TRP A 83 -8.33 4.58 11.04
C TRP A 83 -7.26 5.32 10.26
N ALA A 84 -6.81 4.71 9.18
CA ALA A 84 -5.87 5.30 8.26
C ALA A 84 -6.33 5.10 6.82
N THR A 85 -5.89 6.00 5.96
CA THR A 85 -6.07 5.88 4.52
C THR A 85 -4.82 6.39 3.82
N PHE A 86 -4.43 5.74 2.75
CA PHE A 86 -3.45 6.26 1.81
C PHE A 86 -4.01 6.24 0.39
N THR A 87 -3.66 7.25 -0.39
CA THR A 87 -3.97 7.30 -1.82
C THR A 87 -2.77 7.87 -2.54
N ALA A 88 -2.31 7.19 -3.58
CA ALA A 88 -1.21 7.66 -4.41
C ALA A 88 -1.44 7.41 -5.89
N THR A 89 -0.91 8.32 -6.69
CA THR A 89 -0.74 8.13 -8.12
C THR A 89 0.67 8.52 -8.50
N GLY A 90 1.24 7.78 -9.44
CA GLY A 90 2.64 7.99 -9.78
C GLY A 90 3.08 7.27 -11.04
N THR A 91 4.38 7.36 -11.27
CA THR A 91 5.09 6.59 -12.30
C THR A 91 5.99 5.56 -11.65
N PHE A 92 6.32 4.52 -12.40
CA PHE A 92 7.31 3.54 -11.99
C PHE A 92 8.32 3.27 -13.12
N ALA A 93 9.50 2.83 -12.71
CA ALA A 93 10.52 2.22 -13.55
C ALA A 93 11.00 0.94 -12.86
N PHE A 94 10.94 -0.17 -13.57
CA PHE A 94 11.37 -1.49 -13.11
C PHE A 94 12.50 -1.99 -14.00
N ALA A 95 13.66 -2.23 -13.39
CA ALA A 95 14.83 -2.80 -14.07
C ALA A 95 14.87 -4.33 -13.83
N GLY A 96 14.42 -5.11 -14.82
CA GLY A 96 14.32 -6.56 -14.71
C GLY A 96 15.68 -7.25 -14.80
N SER A 97 15.87 -8.29 -13.99
CA SER A 97 17.09 -9.13 -14.04
C SER A 97 17.22 -9.97 -15.31
N ASP A 98 16.14 -10.11 -16.08
CA ASP A 98 16.08 -10.74 -17.40
C ASP A 98 16.45 -9.78 -18.54
N GLY A 99 16.76 -8.52 -18.23
CA GLY A 99 17.09 -7.48 -19.20
C GLY A 99 15.88 -6.77 -19.81
N VAL A 100 14.65 -7.12 -19.42
CA VAL A 100 13.43 -6.41 -19.81
C VAL A 100 13.07 -5.38 -18.75
N ASN A 101 13.05 -4.10 -19.15
CA ASN A 101 12.68 -3.02 -18.25
C ASN A 101 11.24 -2.59 -18.50
N PHE A 102 10.47 -2.40 -17.43
CA PHE A 102 9.11 -1.86 -17.52
C PHE A 102 9.07 -0.43 -17.02
N SER A 103 8.25 0.40 -17.64
CA SER A 103 7.92 1.72 -17.10
C SER A 103 6.46 2.04 -17.35
N GLY A 104 5.88 2.90 -16.51
CA GLY A 104 4.47 3.22 -16.62
C GLY A 104 3.93 4.02 -15.46
N ARG A 105 2.64 3.83 -15.18
CA ARG A 105 1.89 4.52 -14.13
C ARG A 105 1.23 3.55 -13.18
N PHE A 106 1.01 4.01 -11.97
CA PHE A 106 0.23 3.28 -10.97
C PHE A 106 -0.76 4.19 -10.25
N THR A 107 -1.81 3.58 -9.72
CA THR A 107 -2.73 4.15 -8.73
C THR A 107 -2.83 3.16 -7.58
N ALA A 108 -2.67 3.66 -6.37
CA ALA A 108 -2.79 2.88 -5.14
C ALA A 108 -3.79 3.56 -4.20
N TRP A 109 -4.58 2.75 -3.52
CA TRP A 109 -5.43 3.16 -2.42
C TRP A 109 -5.39 2.10 -1.35
N ASP A 110 -5.28 2.51 -0.09
CA ASP A 110 -5.57 1.64 1.05
C ASP A 110 -6.38 2.38 2.11
N GLY A 111 -7.06 1.57 2.91
CA GLY A 111 -7.82 2.01 4.07
C GLY A 111 -7.79 0.95 5.15
N GLU A 112 -7.51 1.37 6.37
CA GLU A 112 -7.51 0.52 7.55
C GLU A 112 -8.34 1.13 8.67
N ASN A 113 -8.92 0.25 9.48
CA ASN A 113 -9.60 0.61 10.71
C ASN A 113 -9.29 -0.44 11.77
N PHE A 114 -9.06 0.00 12.99
CA PHE A 114 -8.71 -0.89 14.10
C PHE A 114 -9.25 -0.38 15.42
N ASN A 115 -9.37 -1.30 16.37
CA ASN A 115 -9.51 -1.04 17.78
C ASN A 115 -8.76 -2.12 18.58
N LEU A 116 -8.92 -2.13 19.90
CA LEU A 116 -8.21 -3.07 20.78
C LEU A 116 -8.53 -4.55 20.53
N GLN A 117 -9.56 -4.87 19.74
CA GLN A 117 -10.04 -6.25 19.54
C GLN A 117 -10.21 -6.61 18.06
N ASN A 118 -10.27 -5.64 17.16
CA ASN A 118 -10.61 -5.85 15.77
C ASN A 118 -9.70 -5.00 14.87
N SER A 119 -9.37 -5.52 13.69
CA SER A 119 -8.69 -4.76 12.66
C SER A 119 -9.21 -5.18 11.29
N ALA A 120 -9.31 -4.25 10.36
CA ALA A 120 -9.58 -4.52 8.97
C ALA A 120 -8.76 -3.56 8.08
N ALA A 121 -8.29 -4.08 6.96
CA ALA A 121 -7.57 -3.32 5.95
C ALA A 121 -8.02 -3.77 4.55
N THR A 122 -8.13 -2.81 3.63
CA THR A 122 -8.39 -3.07 2.22
C THR A 122 -7.39 -2.27 1.40
N ALA A 123 -6.83 -2.88 0.37
CA ALA A 123 -5.89 -2.23 -0.55
C ALA A 123 -6.28 -2.50 -2.00
N ILE A 124 -6.02 -1.53 -2.85
CA ILE A 124 -6.24 -1.58 -4.30
C ILE A 124 -4.97 -1.05 -4.97
N LEU A 125 -4.47 -1.81 -5.94
CA LEU A 125 -3.33 -1.40 -6.77
C LEU A 125 -3.67 -1.63 -8.23
N VAL A 126 -3.45 -0.60 -9.05
CA VAL A 126 -3.59 -0.68 -10.50
C VAL A 126 -2.31 -0.16 -11.14
N ILE A 127 -1.72 -0.96 -12.02
CA ILE A 127 -0.49 -0.65 -12.75
C ILE A 127 -0.75 -0.82 -14.23
N HIS A 128 -0.25 0.14 -15.02
CA HIS A 128 -0.18 0.05 -16.46
C HIS A 128 1.21 0.47 -16.93
N GLY A 129 1.87 -0.36 -17.73
CA GLY A 129 3.18 -0.06 -18.27
C GLY A 129 3.53 -0.85 -19.53
N THR A 130 4.73 -0.56 -20.04
CA THR A 130 5.27 -1.14 -21.26
C THR A 130 6.70 -1.58 -21.02
N GLY A 131 7.03 -2.77 -21.52
CA GLY A 131 8.35 -3.36 -21.51
C GLY A 131 9.22 -2.83 -22.66
N THR A 132 10.53 -2.81 -22.48
CA THR A 132 11.49 -2.45 -23.54
C THR A 132 11.50 -3.44 -24.71
N ASP A 133 10.94 -4.63 -24.52
CA ASP A 133 10.72 -5.67 -25.54
C ASP A 133 9.38 -5.51 -26.30
N GLY A 134 8.60 -4.46 -26.00
CA GLY A 134 7.29 -4.19 -26.60
C GLY A 134 6.13 -4.89 -25.90
N SER A 135 6.36 -5.64 -24.81
CA SER A 135 5.30 -6.24 -24.01
C SER A 135 4.47 -5.19 -23.25
N SER A 136 3.21 -5.52 -22.96
CA SER A 136 2.35 -4.72 -22.08
C SER A 136 2.28 -5.31 -20.69
N LEU A 137 2.17 -4.45 -19.69
CA LEU A 137 1.89 -4.83 -18.31
C LEU A 137 0.60 -4.14 -17.86
N THR A 138 -0.46 -4.91 -17.66
CA THR A 138 -1.60 -4.48 -16.84
C THR A 138 -1.67 -5.37 -15.62
N PHE A 139 -1.52 -4.77 -14.44
CA PHE A 139 -1.68 -5.46 -13.16
C PHE A 139 -2.76 -4.78 -12.34
N ARG A 140 -3.66 -5.56 -11.78
CA ARG A 140 -4.69 -5.08 -10.84
C ARG A 140 -4.76 -6.02 -9.66
N ASP A 141 -4.82 -5.45 -8.48
CA ASP A 141 -4.99 -6.20 -7.25
C ASP A 141 -6.01 -5.52 -6.34
N VAL A 142 -6.78 -6.36 -5.64
CA VAL A 142 -7.64 -5.99 -4.54
C VAL A 142 -7.39 -6.99 -3.41
N ALA A 143 -6.81 -6.49 -2.33
CA ALA A 143 -6.53 -7.25 -1.13
C ALA A 143 -7.43 -6.79 0.01
N HIS A 144 -7.82 -7.73 0.88
CA HIS A 144 -8.56 -7.43 2.10
C HIS A 144 -8.12 -8.39 3.21
N PHE A 145 -8.03 -7.85 4.40
CA PHE A 145 -7.83 -8.62 5.62
C PHE A 145 -8.70 -8.05 6.73
N SER A 146 -9.27 -8.91 7.55
CA SER A 146 -9.89 -8.52 8.82
C SER A 146 -9.73 -9.60 9.88
N VAL A 147 -9.65 -9.15 11.13
CA VAL A 147 -9.64 -9.96 12.36
C VAL A 147 -10.67 -9.37 13.29
N SER A 148 -11.46 -10.25 13.91
CA SER A 148 -12.40 -9.86 14.98
C SER A 148 -11.95 -10.35 16.35
N ALA A 149 -12.60 -9.83 17.39
CA ALA A 149 -12.41 -10.24 18.78
C ALA A 149 -12.54 -11.76 19.02
N SER A 150 -13.34 -12.42 18.19
CA SER A 150 -13.56 -13.88 18.25
C SER A 150 -12.46 -14.71 17.59
N GLY A 151 -11.46 -14.06 16.99
CA GLY A 151 -10.42 -14.72 16.19
C GLY A 151 -10.86 -15.08 14.77
N MET A 152 -12.10 -14.79 14.37
CA MET A 152 -12.51 -14.94 12.96
C MET A 152 -11.65 -14.03 12.07
N THR A 153 -11.14 -14.61 10.99
CA THR A 153 -10.36 -13.91 9.98
C THR A 153 -11.00 -14.02 8.62
N VAL A 154 -11.01 -12.91 7.88
CA VAL A 154 -11.28 -12.89 6.44
C VAL A 154 -10.03 -12.37 5.78
N SER A 155 -9.48 -13.11 4.83
CA SER A 155 -8.30 -12.68 4.08
C SER A 155 -8.43 -13.12 2.63
N PHE A 156 -8.19 -12.18 1.72
CA PHE A 156 -8.01 -12.48 0.30
C PHE A 156 -7.04 -11.49 -0.34
N ASP A 157 -6.44 -11.96 -1.43
CA ASP A 157 -5.56 -11.23 -2.33
C ASP A 157 -5.97 -11.68 -3.74
N LYS A 158 -6.21 -10.74 -4.66
CA LYS A 158 -6.80 -11.03 -5.98
C LYS A 158 -6.00 -10.35 -7.09
N PRO A 159 -4.75 -10.78 -7.32
CA PRO A 159 -3.93 -10.22 -8.37
C PRO A 159 -4.40 -10.73 -9.72
N THR A 160 -4.47 -9.83 -10.70
CA THR A 160 -4.80 -10.12 -12.09
C THR A 160 -3.78 -9.47 -13.02
N CYS A 161 -3.37 -10.22 -14.03
CA CYS A 161 -2.43 -9.80 -15.05
C CYS A 161 -3.07 -9.86 -16.43
N GLY A 162 -2.74 -8.91 -17.30
CA GLY A 162 -3.17 -8.85 -18.69
C GLY A 162 -2.23 -8.03 -19.56
#